data_AF-D8G4D1-F1
#
_entry.id   AF-D8G4D1-F1
#
_cell.length_a   1.000
_cell.length_b   1.000
_cell.length_c   1.000
_cell.angle_alpha   90.00
_cell.angle_beta   90.00
_cell.angle_gamma   90.00
#
_symmetry.space_group_name_H-M   'P 1'
#
loop_
_entity.id
_entity.type
_entity.pdbx_description
1 polymer ?
#
loop_
_entity_poly.entity_id
_entity_poly.type
_entity_poly.pdbx_seq_one_letter_code
_entity_poly.pdbx_strand_id
1 'polypeptide(L)' 'MGLITLSLQEIARLPVTERHQLLAPFIAATAEYFLTDPELTEFSVLDGEDWENNEPN' A
#
# COMPACT_ATOMS: atom_id res chain seq x y z
N MET A 1 -2.76 25.01 0.27
CA MET A 1 -2.63 24.23 1.51
C MET A 1 -1.21 23.68 1.54
N GLY A 2 -0.39 24.11 2.49
CA GLY A 2 0.98 23.62 2.61
C GLY A 2 0.95 22.17 3.08
N LEU A 3 1.61 21.27 2.35
CA LEU A 3 1.88 19.92 2.83
C LEU A 3 2.68 20.06 4.12
N ILE A 4 2.10 19.69 5.25
CA ILE A 4 2.84 19.61 6.51
C ILE A 4 3.82 18.45 6.34
N THR A 5 5.08 18.75 6.01
CA THR A 5 6.13 17.74 5.95
C THR A 5 6.58 17.43 7.37
N LEU A 6 5.81 16.58 8.04
CA LEU A 6 6.22 15.93 9.28
C LEU A 6 7.41 15.01 8.99
N SER A 7 8.38 14.97 9.90
CA SER A 7 9.42 13.94 9.89
C SER A 7 8.83 12.55 10.13
N LEU A 8 9.55 11.50 9.72
CA LEU A 8 9.13 10.12 9.98
C LEU A 8 8.90 9.85 11.48
N GLN A 9 9.69 10.49 12.35
CA GLN A 9 9.58 10.34 13.79
C GLN A 9 8.30 11.01 14.33
N GLU A 10 7.90 12.15 13.76
CA GLU A 10 6.64 12.82 14.10
C GLU A 10 5.43 12.04 13.57
N ILE A 11 5.52 11.48 12.37
CA ILE A 11 4.48 10.60 11.81
C ILE A 11 4.28 9.35 12.68
N ALA A 12 5.38 8.74 13.15
CA ALA A 12 5.32 7.57 14.03
C ALA A 12 4.69 7.88 15.39
N ARG A 13 4.75 9.13 15.86
CA ARG A 13 4.10 9.56 17.12
C ARG A 13 2.61 9.82 16.99
N LEU A 14 2.07 9.97 15.77
CA LEU A 14 0.64 10.11 15.57
C LEU A 14 -0.11 8.82 15.99
N PRO A 15 -1.35 8.95 16.49
CA PRO A 15 -2.23 7.81 16.66
C PRO A 15 -2.35 7.01 15.37
N VAL A 16 -2.42 5.67 15.48
CA VAL A 16 -2.55 4.78 14.30
C VAL A 16 -3.76 5.19 13.44
N THR A 17 -4.83 5.62 14.08
CA THR A 17 -6.07 6.12 13.44
C THR A 17 -5.89 7.41 12.65
N GLU A 18 -4.81 8.17 12.87
CA GLU A 18 -4.58 9.46 12.20
C GLU A 18 -3.50 9.37 11.11
N ARG A 19 -2.58 8.40 11.20
CA ARG A 19 -1.46 8.26 10.24
C ARG A 19 -1.94 8.13 8.79
N HIS A 20 -3.05 7.44 8.56
CA HIS A 20 -3.58 7.24 7.20
C HIS A 20 -4.00 8.55 6.52
N GLN A 21 -4.34 9.60 7.28
CA GLN A 21 -4.77 10.89 6.72
C GLN A 21 -3.66 11.56 5.91
N LEU A 22 -2.39 11.29 6.23
CA LEU A 22 -1.24 11.80 5.48
C LEU A 22 -1.12 11.17 4.09
N LEU A 23 -1.69 9.98 3.90
CA LEU A 23 -1.71 9.30 2.60
C LEU A 23 -2.84 9.80 1.71
N ALA A 24 -3.89 10.40 2.26
CA ALA A 24 -5.10 10.80 1.53
C ALA A 24 -4.83 11.62 0.25
N PRO A 25 -3.90 12.60 0.23
CA PRO A 25 -3.59 13.35 -1.00
C PRO A 25 -2.95 12.51 -2.11
N PHE A 26 -2.34 11.37 -1.76
CA PHE A 26 -1.61 10.51 -2.70
C PHE A 26 -2.45 9.35 -3.23
N ILE A 27 -3.56 9.00 -2.55
CA ILE A 27 -4.40 7.83 -2.90
C ILE A 27 -4.85 7.85 -4.35
N ALA A 28 -5.32 9.01 -4.86
CA ALA A 28 -5.81 9.10 -6.23
C ALA A 28 -4.71 8.82 -7.26
N ALA A 29 -3.53 9.40 -7.06
CA ALA A 29 -2.37 9.16 -7.92
C ALA A 29 -1.90 7.71 -7.82
N THR A 30 -1.85 7.15 -6.61
CA THR A 30 -1.52 5.72 -6.40
C THR A 30 -2.49 4.82 -7.17
N ALA A 31 -3.80 5.07 -7.10
CA ALA A 31 -4.79 4.28 -7.83
C ALA A 31 -4.58 4.34 -9.35
N GLU A 32 -4.23 5.52 -9.89
CA GLU A 32 -3.87 5.67 -11.30
C GLU A 32 -2.63 4.84 -11.66
N TYR A 33 -1.57 4.92 -10.85
CA TYR A 33 -0.35 4.12 -11.05
C TYR A 33 -0.64 2.62 -11.10
N PHE A 34 -1.48 2.10 -10.19
CA PHE A 34 -1.88 0.69 -10.19
C PHE A 34 -2.60 0.26 -11.49
N LEU A 35 -3.31 1.16 -12.17
CA LEU A 35 -3.99 0.83 -13.42
C LEU A 35 -3.07 0.87 -14.64
N THR A 36 -1.98 1.64 -14.56
CA THR A 36 -1.09 1.89 -15.69
C THR A 36 0.24 1.15 -15.62
N ASP A 37 0.63 0.70 -14.43
CA ASP A 37 1.87 -0.02 -14.18
C ASP A 37 1.58 -1.51 -13.94
N PRO A 38 1.82 -2.39 -14.93
CA PRO A 38 1.53 -3.80 -14.81
C PRO A 38 2.32 -4.48 -13.69
N GLU A 39 3.53 -3.99 -13.35
CA GLU A 39 4.36 -4.55 -12.27
C GLU A 39 3.66 -4.45 -10.91
N LEU A 40 2.85 -3.40 -10.70
CA LEU A 40 2.08 -3.20 -9.46
C LEU A 40 0.86 -4.11 -9.36
N THR A 41 0.49 -4.79 -10.44
CA THR A 41 -0.64 -5.74 -10.50
C THR A 41 -0.21 -7.18 -10.70
N GLU A 42 1.09 -7.49 -10.67
CA GLU A 42 1.63 -8.85 -10.90
C GLU A 42 1.12 -9.89 -9.90
N PHE A 43 0.63 -9.47 -8.73
CA PHE A 43 -0.08 -10.34 -7.79
C PHE A 43 -1.40 -10.91 -8.33
N SER A 44 -1.98 -10.29 -9.38
CA SER A 44 -3.19 -10.75 -10.05
C SER A 44 -2.95 -11.94 -10.99
N VAL A 45 -1.68 -12.22 -11.32
CA VAL A 45 -1.26 -13.32 -12.20
C VAL A 45 -0.95 -14.60 -11.41
N LEU A 46 -0.72 -14.46 -10.09
CA LEU A 46 -0.65 -15.60 -9.19
C LEU A 46 -2.07 -16.10 -8.94
N ASP A 47 -2.60 -16.89 -9.87
CA ASP A 47 -3.78 -17.75 -9.60
C ASP A 47 -3.55 -18.44 -8.26
N GLY A 48 -4.56 -18.41 -7.39
CA GLY A 48 -4.48 -18.77 -5.97
C GLY A 48 -4.16 -20.25 -5.67
N GLU A 49 -3.43 -20.94 -6.54
CA GLU A 49 -3.24 -22.39 -6.56
C GLU A 49 -1.85 -22.87 -6.13
N ASP A 50 -1.11 -22.14 -5.28
CA ASP A 50 0.17 -22.67 -4.77
C ASP A 50 0.41 -22.47 -3.27
N TRP A 51 -0.66 -22.30 -2.49
CA TRP A 51 -0.56 -22.16 -1.04
C TRP A 51 -1.08 -23.40 -0.28
N GLU A 52 -1.58 -24.43 -0.97
CA GLU A 52 -2.19 -25.64 -0.36
C GLU A 52 -1.40 -26.95 -0.53
N ASN A 53 -0.22 -26.97 -1.18
CA ASN A 53 0.43 -28.23 -1.53
C ASN A 53 1.73 -28.55 -0.78
N ASN A 54 1.77 -28.29 0.53
CA ASN A 54 2.92 -28.70 1.37
C ASN A 54 2.49 -29.44 2.65
N GLU A 55 1.60 -30.43 2.52
CA GLU A 55 1.46 -31.50 3.52
C GLU A 55 2.43 -32.65 3.19
N PRO A 56 3.48 -32.88 4.00
CA PRO A 56 4.33 -34.05 3.83
C PRO A 56 3.60 -35.31 4.32
N ASN A 57 3.52 -36.33 3.45
CA ASN A 57 3.15 -37.72 3.77
C ASN A 57 4.13 -38.37 4.76
#